data_AF-A0A349J870-F1
#
_entry.id   AF-A0A349J870-F1
#
_cell.length_a   1.000
_cell.length_b   1.000
_cell.length_c   1.000
_cell.angle_alpha   90.00
_cell.angle_beta   90.00
_cell.angle_gamma   90.00
#
_symmetry.space_group_name_H-M   'P 1'
#
loop_
_entity.id
_entity.type
_entity.pdbx_description
1 polymer ?
#
loop_
_entity_poly.entity_id
_entity_poly.type
_entity_poly.pdbx_seq_one_letter_code
_entity_poly.pdbx_strand_id
1 'polypeptide(L)'
;MPSIRGTKTEKNLLKAFAGESQARNRYTYFAGQAKKDGFVQIAAIFEETANQEKEHAKRFFSFLEGGDVEITATYPAGKVGTTAENLAAAAGGEHEEWTELYPAFAKIARDEGFPAVAAVFEKICVAEKHHEERYRALLKNVQEGTVFKKGEKTTWSCRNCGYTHEGDDAPKACPACAHPQEHFEVQAANW
;
A
#
# COMPACT_ATOMS: atom_id res chain seq x y z
N MET A 1 -13.94 -24.31 -14.16
CA MET A 1 -13.76 -23.22 -15.13
C MET A 1 -13.05 -23.78 -16.35
N PRO A 2 -13.23 -23.21 -17.55
CA PRO A 2 -12.32 -23.48 -18.66
C PRO A 2 -10.87 -23.18 -18.22
N SER A 3 -9.90 -23.84 -18.85
CA SER A 3 -8.48 -23.60 -18.56
C SER A 3 -8.10 -22.18 -18.99
N ILE A 4 -7.23 -21.54 -18.21
CA ILE A 4 -6.73 -20.20 -18.51
C ILE A 4 -5.50 -20.21 -19.44
N ARG A 5 -4.89 -21.38 -19.67
CA ARG A 5 -3.65 -21.50 -20.45
C ARG A 5 -3.79 -20.93 -21.86
N GLY A 6 -2.82 -20.11 -22.27
CA GLY A 6 -2.75 -19.48 -23.59
C GLY A 6 -3.65 -18.25 -23.77
N THR A 7 -4.41 -17.86 -22.74
CA THR A 7 -5.32 -16.71 -22.82
C THR A 7 -4.62 -15.39 -22.50
N LYS A 8 -5.28 -14.26 -22.80
CA LYS A 8 -4.79 -12.95 -22.34
C LYS A 8 -4.92 -12.83 -20.83
N THR A 9 -5.94 -13.45 -20.24
CA THR A 9 -6.15 -13.44 -18.79
C THR A 9 -5.01 -14.11 -18.04
N GLU A 10 -4.43 -15.21 -18.55
CA GLU A 10 -3.23 -15.82 -17.95
C GLU A 10 -2.06 -14.84 -17.90
N LYS A 11 -1.78 -14.16 -19.02
CA LYS A 11 -0.72 -13.15 -19.09
C LYS A 11 -1.00 -11.97 -18.17
N ASN A 12 -2.26 -11.53 -18.07
CA ASN A 12 -2.64 -10.42 -17.20
C ASN A 12 -2.50 -10.78 -15.72
N LEU A 13 -2.88 -12.00 -15.32
CA LEU A 13 -2.64 -12.51 -13.97
C LEU A 13 -1.15 -12.56 -13.64
N LEU A 14 -0.31 -13.01 -14.57
CA LEU A 14 1.14 -13.05 -14.35
C LEU A 14 1.76 -11.65 -14.29
N LYS A 15 1.28 -10.70 -15.09
CA LYS A 15 1.67 -9.27 -15.00
C LYS A 15 1.28 -8.66 -13.66
N ALA A 16 0.04 -8.89 -13.21
CA ALA A 16 -0.43 -8.42 -11.91
C ALA A 16 0.40 -9.03 -10.78
N PHE A 17 0.60 -10.35 -10.79
CA PHE A 17 1.47 -11.03 -9.82
C PHE A 17 2.89 -10.45 -9.78
N ALA A 18 3.49 -10.17 -10.94
CA ALA A 18 4.80 -9.55 -11.03
C ALA A 18 4.81 -8.10 -10.51
N GLY A 19 3.77 -7.32 -10.80
CA GLY A 19 3.57 -5.96 -10.29
C GLY A 19 3.46 -5.94 -8.77
N GLU A 20 2.53 -6.71 -8.22
CA GLU A 20 2.25 -6.85 -6.78
C GLU A 20 3.47 -7.34 -6.00
N SER A 21 4.20 -8.32 -6.54
CA SER A 21 5.44 -8.82 -5.94
C SER A 21 6.51 -7.74 -5.85
N GLN A 22 6.58 -6.85 -6.85
CA GLN A 22 7.49 -5.71 -6.82
C GLN A 22 6.97 -4.59 -5.91
N ALA A 23 5.66 -4.34 -5.88
CA ALA A 23 5.01 -3.36 -5.00
C ALA A 23 5.29 -3.68 -3.53
N ARG A 24 5.05 -4.93 -3.10
CA ARG A 24 5.43 -5.44 -1.78
C ARG A 24 6.86 -5.09 -1.39
N ASN A 25 7.82 -5.38 -2.27
CA ASN A 25 9.23 -5.11 -2.01
C ASN A 25 9.50 -3.61 -1.88
N ARG A 26 9.01 -2.79 -2.83
CA ARG A 26 9.15 -1.33 -2.77
C ARG A 26 8.57 -0.77 -1.48
N TYR A 27 7.36 -1.18 -1.09
CA TYR A 27 6.69 -0.70 0.13
C TYR A 27 7.45 -1.11 1.39
N THR A 28 8.03 -2.32 1.43
CA THR A 28 8.92 -2.72 2.53
C THR A 28 10.18 -1.84 2.60
N TYR A 29 10.75 -1.46 1.46
CA TYR A 29 11.91 -0.54 1.43
C TYR A 29 11.51 0.88 1.86
N PHE A 30 10.34 1.34 1.41
CA PHE A 30 9.78 2.64 1.78
C PHE A 30 9.44 2.71 3.26
N ALA A 31 8.98 1.63 3.88
CA ALA A 31 8.82 1.53 5.33
C ALA A 31 10.14 1.75 6.06
N GLY A 32 11.21 1.08 5.60
CA GLY A 32 12.55 1.25 6.15
C GLY A 32 13.04 2.70 6.05
N GLN A 33 12.72 3.39 4.95
CA GLN A 33 13.03 4.81 4.80
C GLN A 33 12.16 5.71 5.68
N ALA A 34 10.86 5.45 5.78
CA ALA A 34 9.94 6.19 6.65
C ALA A 34 10.38 6.12 8.12
N LYS A 35 10.91 4.98 8.56
CA LYS A 35 11.50 4.86 9.89
C LYS A 35 12.74 5.72 10.07
N LYS A 36 13.62 5.81 9.06
CA LYS A 36 14.82 6.67 9.10
C LYS A 36 14.48 8.16 9.08
N ASP A 37 13.39 8.52 8.40
CA ASP A 37 12.88 9.89 8.32
C ASP A 37 12.06 10.29 9.57
N GLY A 38 11.91 9.38 10.56
CA GLY A 38 11.24 9.65 11.83
C GLY A 38 9.72 9.50 11.80
N PHE A 39 9.17 8.69 10.89
CA PHE A 39 7.73 8.46 10.74
C PHE A 39 7.36 7.00 11.02
N VAL A 40 7.34 6.60 12.29
CA VAL A 40 7.08 5.18 12.67
C VAL A 40 5.68 4.72 12.30
N GLN A 41 4.67 5.60 12.37
CA GLN A 41 3.32 5.28 11.87
C GLN A 41 3.32 5.00 10.36
N ILE A 42 3.95 5.86 9.57
CA ILE A 42 4.00 5.72 8.11
C ILE A 42 4.78 4.46 7.73
N ALA A 43 5.86 4.16 8.44
CA ALA A 43 6.60 2.92 8.26
C ALA A 43 5.72 1.68 8.48
N ALA A 44 4.97 1.65 9.58
CA ALA A 44 4.05 0.55 9.86
C ALA A 44 2.93 0.42 8.81
N ILE A 45 2.43 1.54 8.29
CA ILE A 45 1.43 1.55 7.22
C ILE A 45 2.01 0.99 5.92
N PHE A 46 3.24 1.39 5.53
CA PHE A 46 3.89 0.78 4.36
C PHE A 46 4.10 -0.74 4.53
N GLU A 47 4.47 -1.20 5.73
CA GLU A 47 4.59 -2.65 6.02
C GLU A 47 3.24 -3.36 5.95
N GLU A 48 2.16 -2.72 6.44
CA GLU A 48 0.81 -3.25 6.31
C GLU A 48 0.40 -3.39 4.85
N THR A 49 0.54 -2.33 4.05
CA THR A 49 0.22 -2.36 2.62
C THR A 49 1.07 -3.42 1.90
N ALA A 50 2.37 -3.52 2.19
CA ALA A 50 3.22 -4.56 1.62
C ALA A 50 2.71 -5.99 1.93
N ASN A 51 2.13 -6.20 3.12
CA ASN A 51 1.53 -7.48 3.48
C ASN A 51 0.18 -7.71 2.78
N GLN A 52 -0.57 -6.65 2.48
CA GLN A 52 -1.80 -6.70 1.69
C GLN A 52 -1.48 -7.05 0.22
N GLU A 53 -0.47 -6.42 -0.40
CA GLU A 53 -0.03 -6.75 -1.77
C GLU A 53 0.49 -8.18 -1.90
N LYS A 54 1.13 -8.69 -0.83
CA LYS A 54 1.49 -10.11 -0.76
C LYS A 54 0.25 -11.01 -0.88
N GLU A 55 -0.88 -10.66 -0.26
CA GLU A 55 -2.12 -11.43 -0.36
C GLU A 55 -2.84 -11.22 -1.70
N HIS A 56 -2.76 -10.03 -2.31
CA HIS A 56 -3.23 -9.78 -3.69
C HIS A 56 -2.44 -10.64 -4.69
N ALA A 57 -1.11 -10.59 -4.65
CA ALA A 57 -0.20 -11.42 -5.44
C ALA A 57 -0.53 -12.91 -5.27
N LYS A 58 -0.67 -13.37 -4.02
CA LYS A 58 -1.02 -14.77 -3.72
C LYS A 58 -2.34 -15.17 -4.35
N ARG A 59 -3.34 -14.28 -4.33
CA ARG A 59 -4.64 -14.54 -4.95
C ARG A 59 -4.53 -14.61 -6.47
N PHE A 60 -3.84 -13.69 -7.13
CA PHE A 60 -3.60 -13.76 -8.57
C PHE A 60 -2.83 -15.03 -8.97
N PHE A 61 -1.77 -15.35 -8.23
CA PHE A 61 -0.95 -16.53 -8.47
C PHE A 61 -1.75 -17.84 -8.35
N SER A 62 -2.74 -17.90 -7.45
CA SER A 62 -3.58 -19.10 -7.27
C SER A 62 -4.46 -19.47 -8.47
N PHE A 63 -4.66 -18.56 -9.43
CA PHE A 63 -5.40 -18.83 -10.66
C PHE A 63 -4.53 -19.43 -11.77
N LEU A 64 -3.21 -19.36 -11.65
CA LEU A 64 -2.29 -19.87 -12.68
C LEU A 64 -2.18 -21.40 -12.60
N GLU A 65 -2.09 -22.04 -13.77
CA GLU A 65 -2.11 -23.51 -13.89
C GLU A 65 -0.70 -24.12 -14.05
N GLY A 66 0.35 -23.34 -13.77
CA GLY A 66 1.76 -23.75 -13.82
C GLY A 66 2.40 -23.75 -15.21
N GLY A 67 3.73 -23.86 -15.24
CA GLY A 67 4.56 -23.69 -16.43
C GLY A 67 5.14 -22.27 -16.54
N ASP A 68 5.93 -22.03 -17.58
CA ASP A 68 6.56 -20.74 -17.85
C ASP A 68 5.75 -19.96 -18.89
N VAL A 69 5.43 -18.70 -18.59
CA VAL A 69 4.68 -17.81 -19.48
C VAL A 69 5.46 -16.52 -19.67
N GLU A 70 5.70 -16.15 -20.92
CA GLU A 70 6.34 -14.88 -21.26
C GLU A 70 5.35 -13.71 -21.14
N ILE A 71 5.79 -12.66 -20.45
CA ILE A 71 5.07 -11.37 -20.35
C ILE A 71 5.98 -10.21 -20.77
N THR A 72 5.36 -9.18 -21.32
CA THR A 72 5.98 -7.86 -21.53
C THR A 72 5.19 -6.82 -20.74
N ALA A 73 5.87 -6.12 -19.83
CA ALA A 73 5.32 -5.08 -18.98
C ALA A 73 6.42 -4.09 -18.56
N THR A 74 6.02 -2.89 -18.18
CA THR A 74 6.90 -1.85 -17.64
C THR A 74 6.71 -1.79 -16.13
N TYR A 75 7.80 -1.56 -15.40
CA TYR A 75 7.77 -1.43 -13.95
C TYR A 75 8.63 -0.24 -13.50
N PRO A 76 8.38 0.31 -12.30
CA PRO A 76 9.23 1.34 -11.71
C PRO A 76 10.68 0.86 -11.57
N ALA A 77 11.61 1.49 -12.30
CA ALA A 77 13.03 1.19 -12.26
C ALA A 77 13.74 1.91 -11.09
N GLY A 78 13.22 1.75 -9.87
CA GLY A 78 13.65 2.52 -8.71
C GLY A 78 13.30 4.01 -8.81
N LYS A 79 13.68 4.86 -7.85
CA LYS A 79 14.56 4.64 -6.68
C LYS A 79 13.80 4.76 -5.35
N VAL A 80 14.45 4.41 -4.24
CA VAL A 80 14.01 4.84 -2.91
C VAL A 80 14.43 6.31 -2.72
N GLY A 81 13.44 7.20 -2.54
CA GLY A 81 13.63 8.61 -2.22
C GLY A 81 13.31 8.92 -0.76
N THR A 82 13.01 10.18 -0.45
CA THR A 82 12.43 10.61 0.83
C THR A 82 11.06 9.99 1.06
N THR A 83 10.57 9.96 2.31
CA THR A 83 9.22 9.46 2.62
C THR A 83 8.12 10.15 1.80
N ALA A 84 8.23 11.46 1.58
CA ALA A 84 7.27 12.19 0.75
C ALA A 84 7.31 11.73 -0.72
N GLU A 85 8.50 11.58 -1.31
CA GLU A 85 8.65 11.07 -2.68
C GLU A 85 8.12 9.63 -2.80
N ASN A 86 8.40 8.78 -1.80
CA ASN A 86 7.94 7.40 -1.77
C ASN A 86 6.41 7.28 -1.64
N LEU A 87 5.78 8.11 -0.79
CA LEU A 87 4.31 8.18 -0.68
C LEU A 87 3.67 8.65 -1.99
N ALA A 88 4.26 9.65 -2.65
CA ALA A 88 3.78 10.12 -3.94
C ALA A 88 3.90 9.05 -5.04
N ALA A 89 5.03 8.34 -5.08
CA ALA A 89 5.26 7.26 -6.02
C ALA A 89 4.33 6.06 -5.77
N ALA A 90 4.15 5.65 -4.51
CA ALA A 90 3.22 4.60 -4.13
C ALA A 90 1.79 4.97 -4.55
N ALA A 91 1.31 6.15 -4.16
CA ALA A 91 -0.01 6.63 -4.56
C ALA A 91 -0.21 6.69 -6.08
N GLY A 92 0.84 7.03 -6.85
CA GLY A 92 0.78 6.99 -8.31
C GLY A 92 0.63 5.58 -8.89
N GLY A 93 1.33 4.60 -8.32
CA GLY A 93 1.20 3.18 -8.71
C GLY A 93 -0.18 2.62 -8.39
N GLU A 94 -0.66 2.84 -7.15
CA GLU A 94 -2.01 2.45 -6.75
C GLU A 94 -3.07 3.04 -7.69
N HIS A 95 -2.92 4.33 -8.05
CA HIS A 95 -3.84 5.02 -8.94
C HIS A 95 -3.95 4.34 -10.31
N GLU A 96 -2.83 4.04 -10.95
CA GLU A 96 -2.79 3.33 -12.23
C GLU A 96 -3.50 1.96 -12.12
N GLU A 97 -3.25 1.24 -11.02
CA GLU A 97 -3.80 -0.09 -10.78
C GLU A 97 -5.33 -0.08 -10.70
N TRP A 98 -5.94 0.79 -9.88
CA TRP A 98 -7.40 0.79 -9.71
C TRP A 98 -8.17 1.56 -10.77
N THR A 99 -7.55 2.52 -11.48
CA THR A 99 -8.25 3.30 -12.51
C THR A 99 -8.12 2.72 -13.92
N GLU A 100 -6.98 2.11 -14.25
CA GLU A 100 -6.68 1.70 -15.63
C GLU A 100 -6.38 0.21 -15.71
N LEU A 101 -5.37 -0.27 -14.99
CA LEU A 101 -4.79 -1.60 -15.21
C LEU A 101 -5.75 -2.74 -14.85
N TYR A 102 -6.22 -2.78 -13.59
CA TYR A 102 -7.09 -3.85 -13.11
C TYR A 102 -8.51 -3.79 -13.69
N PRO A 103 -9.14 -2.63 -13.93
CA PRO A 103 -10.37 -2.56 -14.71
C PRO A 103 -10.23 -3.13 -16.12
N ALA A 104 -9.12 -2.84 -16.82
CA ALA A 104 -8.85 -3.41 -18.14
C ALA A 104 -8.65 -4.93 -18.07
N PHE A 105 -7.93 -5.43 -17.07
CA PHE A 105 -7.73 -6.87 -16.87
C PHE A 105 -9.03 -7.59 -16.52
N ALA A 106 -9.88 -6.99 -15.68
CA ALA A 106 -11.19 -7.52 -15.34
C ALA A 106 -12.09 -7.63 -16.56
N LYS A 107 -12.10 -6.61 -17.43
CA LYS A 107 -12.86 -6.64 -18.69
C LYS A 107 -12.41 -7.80 -19.58
N ILE A 108 -11.10 -7.96 -19.80
CA ILE A 108 -10.56 -9.06 -20.61
C ILE A 108 -10.92 -10.42 -20.01
N ALA A 109 -10.78 -10.59 -18.70
CA ALA A 109 -11.17 -11.81 -18.00
C ALA A 109 -12.65 -12.14 -18.21
N ARG A 110 -13.53 -11.14 -18.17
CA ARG A 110 -14.96 -11.31 -18.41
C ARG A 110 -15.26 -11.70 -19.86
N ASP A 111 -14.62 -11.02 -20.81
CA ASP A 111 -14.77 -11.28 -22.25
C ASP A 111 -14.29 -12.69 -22.64
N GLU A 112 -13.24 -13.20 -21.97
CA GLU A 112 -12.71 -14.55 -22.17
C GLU A 112 -13.44 -15.64 -21.35
N GLY A 113 -14.49 -15.29 -20.58
CA GLY A 113 -15.31 -16.25 -19.85
C GLY A 113 -14.79 -16.66 -18.46
N PHE A 114 -13.98 -15.81 -17.83
CA PHE A 114 -13.43 -15.97 -16.47
C PHE A 114 -14.05 -14.97 -15.47
N PRO A 115 -15.36 -15.04 -15.18
CA PRO A 115 -16.04 -14.06 -14.33
C PRO A 115 -15.51 -14.01 -12.90
N ALA A 116 -14.98 -15.13 -12.37
CA ALA A 116 -14.38 -15.14 -11.04
C ALA A 116 -13.04 -14.40 -10.98
N VAL A 117 -12.23 -14.47 -12.04
CA VAL A 117 -10.98 -13.70 -12.17
C VAL A 117 -11.30 -12.22 -12.32
N ALA A 118 -12.28 -11.89 -13.18
CA ALA A 118 -12.76 -10.52 -13.34
C ALA A 118 -13.22 -9.90 -12.02
N ALA A 119 -14.03 -10.64 -11.26
CA ALA A 119 -14.50 -10.19 -9.96
C ALA A 119 -13.34 -9.97 -8.97
N VAL A 120 -12.31 -10.81 -8.98
CA VAL A 120 -11.14 -10.61 -8.11
C VAL A 120 -10.38 -9.33 -8.46
N PHE A 121 -10.09 -9.07 -9.74
CA PHE A 121 -9.48 -7.80 -10.15
C PHE A 121 -10.31 -6.60 -9.68
N GLU A 122 -11.63 -6.63 -9.87
CA GLU A 122 -12.53 -5.55 -9.44
C GLU A 122 -12.57 -5.36 -7.92
N LYS A 123 -12.48 -6.44 -7.14
CA LYS A 123 -12.44 -6.34 -5.67
C LYS A 123 -11.11 -5.82 -5.17
N ILE A 124 -10.02 -6.17 -5.83
CA ILE A 124 -8.69 -5.66 -5.49
C ILE A 124 -8.60 -4.16 -5.80
N CYS A 125 -9.22 -3.65 -6.87
CA CYS A 125 -9.35 -2.19 -7.11
C CYS A 125 -9.92 -1.41 -5.91
N VAL A 126 -10.79 -2.03 -5.10
CA VAL A 126 -11.35 -1.37 -3.91
C VAL A 126 -10.27 -1.18 -2.84
N ALA A 127 -9.38 -2.16 -2.68
CA ALA A 127 -8.24 -2.07 -1.76
C ALA A 127 -7.22 -1.04 -2.25
N GLU A 128 -6.82 -1.08 -3.52
CA GLU A 128 -5.78 -0.18 -4.04
C GLU A 128 -6.23 1.28 -4.02
N LYS A 129 -7.53 1.53 -4.26
CA LYS A 129 -8.09 2.87 -4.06
C LYS A 129 -7.93 3.34 -2.61
N HIS A 130 -8.18 2.47 -1.65
CA HIS A 130 -7.99 2.81 -0.24
C HIS A 130 -6.50 3.03 0.10
N HIS A 131 -5.60 2.22 -0.48
CA HIS A 131 -4.15 2.43 -0.36
C HIS A 131 -3.75 3.80 -0.90
N GLU A 132 -4.23 4.20 -2.09
CA GLU A 132 -3.98 5.53 -2.65
C GLU A 132 -4.47 6.63 -1.70
N GLU A 133 -5.74 6.58 -1.28
CA GLU A 133 -6.34 7.57 -0.40
C GLU A 133 -5.50 7.75 0.88
N ARG A 134 -5.07 6.64 1.48
CA ARG A 134 -4.19 6.63 2.66
C ARG A 134 -2.84 7.26 2.36
N TYR A 135 -2.17 6.89 1.27
CA TYR A 135 -0.87 7.47 0.91
C TYR A 135 -0.95 8.96 0.60
N ARG A 136 -2.00 9.41 -0.08
CA ARG A 136 -2.25 10.84 -0.36
C ARG A 136 -2.48 11.63 0.93
N ALA A 137 -3.25 11.09 1.87
CA ALA A 137 -3.48 11.74 3.17
C ALA A 137 -2.20 11.84 4.01
N LEU A 138 -1.39 10.78 4.05
CA LEU A 138 -0.10 10.79 4.72
C LEU A 138 0.89 11.75 4.06
N LEU A 139 0.95 11.78 2.72
CA LEU A 139 1.79 12.71 1.96
C LEU A 139 1.46 14.16 2.31
N LYS A 140 0.17 14.49 2.34
CA LYS A 140 -0.31 15.81 2.75
C LYS A 140 0.18 16.16 4.16
N ASN A 141 0.07 15.25 5.12
CA ASN A 141 0.55 15.50 6.48
C ASN A 141 2.05 15.76 6.53
N VAL A 142 2.85 15.02 5.75
CA VAL A 142 4.30 15.21 5.66
C VAL A 142 4.63 16.58 5.06
N GLN A 143 3.98 16.94 3.95
CA GLN A 143 4.22 18.22 3.25
C GLN A 143 3.79 19.44 4.07
N GLU A 144 2.70 19.35 4.82
CA GLU A 144 2.19 20.43 5.67
C GLU A 144 2.86 20.48 7.06
N GLY A 145 3.70 19.48 7.39
CA GLY A 145 4.32 19.37 8.71
C GLY A 145 3.31 19.12 9.83
N THR A 146 2.23 18.39 9.54
CA THR A 146 1.10 18.10 10.46
C THR A 146 1.06 16.64 10.91
N VAL A 147 2.16 15.89 10.71
CA VAL A 147 2.28 14.50 11.21
C VAL A 147 2.18 14.46 12.73
N PHE A 148 2.86 15.37 13.43
CA PHE A 148 2.94 15.40 14.90
C PHE A 148 2.31 16.63 15.55
N LYS A 149 1.52 17.40 14.79
CA LYS A 149 0.74 18.54 15.27
C LYS A 149 -0.60 18.63 14.57
N LYS A 150 -1.64 19.07 15.27
CA LYS A 150 -2.98 19.35 14.71
C LYS A 150 -3.43 20.76 15.10
N GLY A 151 -4.39 21.29 14.35
CA GLY A 151 -4.95 22.62 14.60
C GLY A 151 -5.92 22.67 15.79
N GLU A 152 -6.26 21.51 16.34
CA GLU A 152 -7.11 21.33 17.50
C GLU A 152 -6.54 20.22 18.39
N LYS A 153 -6.92 20.24 19.68
CA LYS A 153 -6.53 19.21 20.63
C LYS A 153 -7.01 17.85 20.16
N THR A 154 -6.08 16.90 20.11
CA THR A 154 -6.37 15.50 19.82
C THR A 154 -5.67 14.60 20.83
N THR A 155 -6.07 13.33 20.84
CA THR A 155 -5.36 12.30 21.59
C THR A 155 -4.30 11.65 20.70
N TRP A 156 -3.05 11.72 21.15
CA TRP A 156 -1.89 11.06 20.56
C TRP A 156 -1.62 9.75 21.28
N SER A 157 -1.27 8.70 20.55
CA SER A 157 -0.90 7.40 21.09
C SER A 157 0.55 7.06 20.73
N CYS A 158 1.35 6.63 21.69
CA CYS A 158 2.69 6.14 21.45
C CYS A 158 2.65 4.69 20.97
N ARG A 159 3.01 4.44 19.71
CA ARG A 159 3.06 3.09 19.11
C ARG A 159 4.03 2.13 19.81
N ASN A 160 5.00 2.66 20.57
CA ASN A 160 5.98 1.84 21.28
C ASN A 160 5.43 1.21 22.57
N CYS A 161 4.61 1.94 23.34
CA CYS A 161 4.20 1.50 24.68
C CYS A 161 2.72 1.74 25.02
N GLY A 162 1.94 2.32 24.11
CA GLY A 162 0.50 2.59 24.32
C GLY A 162 0.16 3.80 25.19
N TYR A 163 1.15 4.60 25.62
CA TYR A 163 0.88 5.84 26.35
C TYR A 163 0.07 6.82 25.49
N THR A 164 -0.97 7.41 26.07
CA THR A 164 -1.77 8.45 25.43
C THR A 164 -1.48 9.84 25.97
N HIS A 165 -1.54 10.84 25.09
CA HIS A 165 -1.31 12.25 25.41
C HIS A 165 -2.39 13.12 24.75
N GLU A 166 -3.06 13.99 25.51
CA GLU A 166 -3.96 14.99 24.95
C GLU A 166 -3.23 16.31 24.75
N GLY A 167 -3.25 16.84 23.53
CA GLY A 167 -2.60 18.09 23.19
C GLY A 167 -2.69 18.41 21.70
N ASP A 168 -2.27 19.63 21.34
CA ASP A 168 -2.19 20.07 19.94
C ASP A 168 -1.01 19.38 19.21
N ASP A 169 0.04 19.01 19.95
CA ASP A 169 1.25 18.34 19.44
C ASP A 169 1.52 17.03 20.19
N ALA A 170 2.11 16.05 19.49
CA ALA A 170 2.70 14.89 20.15
C ALA A 170 3.93 15.33 20.99
N PRO A 171 4.20 14.72 22.16
CA PRO A 171 5.33 15.11 22.98
C PRO A 171 6.67 14.76 22.32
N LYS A 172 7.71 15.56 22.57
CA LYS A 172 9.05 15.36 21.97
C LYS A 172 9.72 14.05 22.39
N ALA A 173 9.40 13.57 23.58
CA ALA A 173 9.73 12.24 24.07
C ALA A 173 8.53 11.69 24.83
N CYS A 174 8.28 10.40 24.69
CA CYS A 174 7.22 9.73 25.42
C CYS A 174 7.55 9.72 26.92
N PRO A 175 6.70 10.30 27.80
CA PRO A 175 6.96 10.34 29.23
C PRO A 175 6.92 8.97 29.91
N ALA A 176 6.35 7.95 29.23
CA ALA A 176 6.30 6.59 29.74
C ALA A 176 7.53 5.74 29.35
N CYS A 177 7.92 5.72 28.07
CA CYS A 177 8.96 4.83 27.56
C CYS A 177 10.21 5.53 26.99
N ALA A 178 10.30 6.86 27.14
CA ALA A 178 11.41 7.71 26.69
C ALA A 178 11.72 7.70 25.18
N HIS A 179 10.93 7.00 24.34
CA HIS A 179 11.10 7.00 22.89
C HIS A 179 10.72 8.35 22.26
N PRO A 180 11.32 8.73 21.12
CA PRO A 180 11.11 10.04 20.51
C PRO A 180 9.70 10.26 19.96
N GLN A 181 9.38 11.52 19.64
CA GLN A 181 8.12 11.97 19.01
C GLN A 181 7.71 11.10 17.81
N GLU A 182 8.69 10.58 17.09
CA GLU A 182 8.57 9.74 15.89
C GLU A 182 7.63 8.53 16.06
N HIS A 183 7.48 8.03 17.31
CA HIS A 183 6.62 6.90 17.64
C HIS A 183 5.15 7.26 17.87
N PHE A 184 4.79 8.54 17.87
CA PHE A 184 3.42 8.96 18.12
C PHE A 184 2.57 8.95 16.85
N GLU A 185 1.29 8.65 17.03
CA GLU A 185 0.24 8.77 16.03
C GLU A 185 -1.01 9.38 16.65
N VAL A 186 -1.94 9.86 15.83
CA VAL A 186 -3.29 10.17 16.32
C VAL A 186 -3.97 8.85 16.73
N GLN A 187 -4.56 8.82 17.92
CA GLN A 187 -5.27 7.64 18.41
C GLN A 187 -6.44 7.29 17.47
N ALA A 188 -6.43 6.08 16.94
CA ALA A 188 -7.56 5.51 16.20
C ALA A 188 -8.51 4.79 17.17
N ALA A 189 -9.83 5.04 17.02
CA ALA A 189 -10.88 4.33 17.74
C ALA A 189 -11.82 3.65 16.74
N ASN A 190 -11.50 2.41 16.37
CA ASN A 190 -12.16 1.62 15.31
C ASN A 190 -12.70 0.27 15.84
N TRP A 191 -13.36 0.29 17.00
CA TRP A 191 -14.06 -0.84 17.63
C TRP A 191 -15.49 -0.46 18.03
#